data_AF-A0A1I3B4I8-F1
#
_entry.id   AF-A0A1I3B4I8-F1
#
_cell.length_a   1.000
_cell.length_b   1.000
_cell.length_c   1.000
_cell.angle_alpha   90.00
_cell.angle_beta   90.00
_cell.angle_gamma   90.00
#
_symmetry.space_group_name_H-M   'P 1'
#
loop_
_entity.id
_entity.type
_entity.pdbx_description
1 polymer ?
#
loop_
_entity_poly.entity_id
_entity_poly.type
_entity_poly.pdbx_seq_one_letter_code
_entity_poly.pdbx_strand_id
1 'polypeptide(L)'
;MPSLRIYDTKGNEHSPTGEAGRSNERVKDLFYDGVRLAIETGRERKFTTFFRARETRNARTEQFYAVYTTRDGSMREFIDALRDRIETEWGYTIDDSADDMSVFRALDAGRTSLPGSDQDRAILEELIGSRQGGTVGVRDAENALGLVNEFMGTYNRAAVADSPESNALSDFDLVVAPNGSSAIAPVGDTEERWESTKESIRSRLIDEEIASINESVQTLSREHGLSSSEIRRRVSQRVPALSAPSSGGSTTDRLSSAGSSSRFDMAEIGKYVAIGAIVLIVLIGGFVGASELGYLGGGGGDIAATVNGTVYDANDEPLTTGAEVTLEPAAVPTGNETAPEPVTVTADGGEFAFQNVSAGNYTLSVESTERFAYDNRSVEVPGNTTDLEISPASGIVSGQVVDTETDDPISTNGDGEIDASVELVGGNNETVASATGGSYEFTVGLDGSYTLRASADGYESAERPVESFGEQEPIELESTDTVSEEEESTGVALEGKVTNATSGNAIDVATVEVTIAPGDVRTATSSLIGEYEVTGIPSNGKYRVEVSADGYETESRTVDFSEENQVFEEDFELDPSQS
;
A
#
# COMPACT_ATOMS: atom_id res chain seq x y z
N MET A 1 28.92 10.90 22.20
CA MET A 1 29.29 9.48 22.23
C MET A 1 27.99 8.72 22.06
N PRO A 2 27.97 7.66 21.24
CA PRO A 2 26.76 6.85 21.10
C PRO A 2 26.39 6.24 22.46
N SER A 3 25.10 6.08 22.72
CA SER A 3 24.60 5.41 23.93
C SER A 3 23.43 4.50 23.60
N LEU A 4 23.49 3.26 24.07
CA LEU A 4 22.44 2.26 23.97
C LEU A 4 21.87 1.92 25.35
N ARG A 5 20.55 2.03 25.49
CA ARG A 5 19.79 1.64 26.68
C ARG A 5 18.65 0.71 26.29
N ILE A 6 18.36 -0.26 27.14
CA ILE A 6 17.27 -1.23 26.93
C ILE A 6 16.20 -0.98 27.98
N TYR A 7 14.95 -1.10 27.59
CA TYR A 7 13.78 -0.85 28.43
C TYR A 7 12.80 -2.02 28.33
N ASP A 8 12.09 -2.30 29.42
CA ASP A 8 10.93 -3.21 29.39
C ASP A 8 9.70 -2.51 28.77
N THR A 9 8.62 -3.26 28.60
CA THR A 9 7.34 -2.77 28.05
C THR A 9 6.64 -1.72 28.93
N LYS A 10 7.05 -1.58 30.19
CA LYS A 10 6.57 -0.55 31.11
C LYS A 10 7.45 0.71 31.09
N GLY A 11 8.47 0.74 30.22
CA GLY A 11 9.41 1.84 30.09
C GLY A 11 10.47 1.90 31.19
N ASN A 12 10.68 0.84 31.97
CA ASN A 12 11.77 0.80 32.96
C ASN A 12 13.05 0.32 32.30
N GLU A 13 14.16 1.02 32.52
CA GLU A 13 15.47 0.61 32.01
C GLU A 13 15.86 -0.77 32.58
N HIS A 14 16.11 -1.71 31.68
CA HIS A 14 16.47 -3.09 31.99
C HIS A 14 17.98 -3.25 32.06
N SER A 15 18.45 -3.96 33.10
CA SER A 15 19.85 -4.35 33.27
C SER A 15 19.89 -5.74 33.93
N PRO A 16 20.61 -6.73 33.36
CA PRO A 16 20.74 -8.06 33.95
C PRO A 16 21.37 -8.06 35.35
N THR A 17 22.10 -6.99 35.69
CA THR A 17 22.75 -6.83 37.00
C THR A 17 21.82 -6.26 38.07
N GLY A 18 20.56 -5.95 37.72
CA GLY A 18 19.54 -5.50 38.66
C GLY A 18 19.72 -4.08 39.19
N GLU A 19 20.51 -3.24 38.49
CA GLU A 19 20.60 -1.82 38.84
C GLU A 19 19.26 -1.12 38.62
N ALA A 20 18.81 -0.33 39.61
CA ALA A 20 17.56 0.42 39.51
C ALA A 20 17.65 1.45 38.37
N GLY A 21 16.96 1.13 37.28
CA GLY A 21 16.96 1.91 36.04
C GLY A 21 16.08 3.15 36.08
N ARG A 22 16.33 4.08 35.16
CA ARG A 22 15.43 5.23 34.91
C ARG A 22 14.17 4.75 34.20
N SER A 23 13.02 5.33 34.51
CA SER A 23 11.82 5.14 33.68
C SER A 23 11.82 6.09 32.50
N ASN A 24 11.20 5.66 31.40
CA ASN A 24 11.02 6.41 30.17
C ASN A 24 9.58 6.23 29.67
N GLU A 25 8.73 7.20 30.02
CA GLU A 25 7.29 7.16 29.66
C GLU A 25 7.09 7.05 28.15
N ARG A 26 7.97 7.67 27.35
CA ARG A 26 7.86 7.60 25.88
C ARG A 26 8.00 6.17 25.37
N VAL A 27 8.85 5.34 25.96
CA VAL A 27 8.97 3.92 25.56
C VAL A 27 7.70 3.15 25.90
N LYS A 28 7.10 3.45 27.06
CA LYS A 28 5.84 2.85 27.47
C LYS A 28 4.72 3.22 26.50
N ASP A 29 4.61 4.48 26.10
CA ASP A 29 3.62 4.93 25.11
C ASP A 29 3.83 4.20 23.78
N LEU A 30 5.06 4.19 23.25
CA LEU A 30 5.42 3.49 22.01
C LEU A 30 5.06 1.99 22.04
N PHE A 31 5.20 1.34 23.20
CA PHE A 31 4.78 -0.05 23.36
C PHE A 31 3.27 -0.24 23.25
N TYR A 32 2.47 0.57 23.97
CA TYR A 32 1.02 0.46 23.92
C TYR A 32 0.45 0.81 22.54
N ASP A 33 1.18 1.60 21.76
CA ASP A 33 0.80 2.03 20.42
C ASP A 33 1.38 1.16 19.29
N GLY A 34 1.98 0.02 19.63
CA GLY A 34 2.46 -0.95 18.63
C GLY A 34 3.59 -0.44 17.75
N VAL A 35 4.43 0.47 18.23
CA VAL A 35 5.50 1.10 17.43
C VAL A 35 6.73 0.21 17.35
N ARG A 36 6.97 -0.42 16.20
CA ARG A 36 8.11 -1.32 16.01
C ARG A 36 9.44 -0.61 15.83
N LEU A 37 9.42 0.56 15.21
CA LEU A 37 10.60 1.42 15.05
C LEU A 37 10.18 2.89 15.15
N ALA A 38 10.97 3.69 15.85
CA ALA A 38 10.86 5.14 15.86
C ALA A 38 12.23 5.80 15.67
N ILE A 39 12.28 6.79 14.79
CA ILE A 39 13.48 7.57 14.47
C ILE A 39 13.19 9.04 14.76
N GLU A 40 13.99 9.63 15.64
CA GLU A 40 13.99 11.07 15.88
C GLU A 40 15.29 11.66 15.35
N THR A 41 15.18 12.59 14.41
CA THR A 41 16.28 13.37 13.87
C THR A 41 16.27 14.77 14.49
N GLY A 42 17.45 15.33 14.73
CA GLY A 42 17.61 16.58 15.45
C GLY A 42 19.07 16.91 15.67
N ARG A 43 19.43 17.42 16.85
CA ARG A 43 20.85 17.61 17.22
C ARG A 43 21.60 16.29 17.42
N GLU A 44 20.86 15.26 17.80
CA GLU A 44 21.29 13.88 17.92
C GLU A 44 20.20 13.02 17.28
N ARG A 45 20.61 11.95 16.62
CA ARG A 45 19.74 10.95 16.01
C ARG A 45 19.43 9.91 17.07
N LYS A 46 18.15 9.64 17.29
CA LYS A 46 17.70 8.60 18.21
C LYS A 46 16.93 7.53 17.44
N PHE A 47 17.32 6.29 17.62
CA PHE A 47 16.61 5.11 17.14
C PHE A 47 16.00 4.39 18.34
N THR A 48 14.73 4.06 18.26
CA THR A 48 14.00 3.29 19.28
C THR A 48 13.36 2.10 18.57
N THR A 49 13.77 0.87 18.88
CA THR A 49 13.24 -0.34 18.22
C THR A 49 12.68 -1.31 19.23
N PHE A 50 11.55 -1.91 18.90
CA PHE A 50 11.04 -3.09 19.57
C PHE A 50 11.91 -4.29 19.22
N PHE A 51 12.17 -5.16 20.20
CA PHE A 51 12.76 -6.47 19.95
C PHE A 51 12.36 -7.46 21.05
N ARG A 52 12.51 -8.74 20.74
CA ARG A 52 12.31 -9.85 21.66
C ARG A 52 13.63 -10.52 21.97
N ALA A 53 13.84 -10.91 23.23
CA ALA A 53 15.03 -11.64 23.62
C ALA A 53 14.76 -12.61 24.77
N ARG A 54 15.58 -13.65 24.88
CA ARG A 54 15.51 -14.66 25.94
C ARG A 54 16.88 -14.87 26.57
N GLU A 55 16.93 -15.00 27.90
CA GLU A 55 18.19 -15.21 28.64
C GLU A 55 18.86 -16.54 28.28
N THR A 56 18.05 -17.58 28.04
CA THR A 56 18.53 -18.88 27.56
C THR A 56 17.58 -19.44 26.51
N ARG A 57 18.02 -20.45 25.76
CA ARG A 57 17.19 -21.12 24.75
C ARG A 57 15.87 -21.69 25.29
N ASN A 58 15.82 -22.04 26.57
CA ASN A 58 14.65 -22.60 27.25
C ASN A 58 13.89 -21.57 28.09
N ALA A 59 14.39 -20.33 28.19
CA ALA A 59 13.69 -19.27 28.89
C ALA A 59 12.52 -18.76 28.05
N ARG A 60 11.53 -18.19 28.72
CA ARG A 60 10.46 -17.45 28.05
C ARG A 60 11.06 -16.25 27.34
N THR A 61 10.55 -15.95 26.16
CA THR A 61 10.88 -14.73 25.42
C THR A 61 10.27 -13.53 26.15
N GLU A 62 11.08 -12.51 26.37
CA GLU A 62 10.66 -11.22 26.90
C GLU A 62 10.71 -10.15 25.80
N GLN A 63 9.92 -9.09 26.00
CA GLN A 63 9.77 -7.98 25.05
C GLN A 63 10.49 -6.75 25.60
N PHE A 64 11.24 -6.07 24.72
CA PHE A 64 12.07 -4.94 25.07
C PHE A 64 12.02 -3.84 24.02
N TYR A 65 12.46 -2.65 24.42
CA TYR A 65 12.83 -1.57 23.52
C TYR A 65 14.29 -1.21 23.69
N ALA A 66 14.98 -1.05 22.57
CA ALA A 66 16.33 -0.51 22.53
C ALA A 66 16.29 0.95 22.09
N VAL A 67 16.84 1.85 22.91
CA VAL A 67 17.00 3.26 22.60
C VAL A 67 18.48 3.57 22.37
N TYR A 68 18.82 3.88 21.13
CA TYR A 68 20.17 4.24 20.71
C TYR A 68 20.23 5.70 20.31
N THR A 69 21.11 6.47 20.94
CA THR A 69 21.33 7.89 20.63
C THR A 69 22.73 8.08 20.09
N THR A 70 22.85 8.76 18.95
CA THR A 70 24.10 9.04 18.26
C THR A 70 24.05 10.42 17.61
N ARG A 71 25.17 10.97 17.14
CA ARG A 71 25.14 12.25 16.39
C ARG A 71 24.81 12.00 14.93
N ASP A 72 25.55 11.09 14.30
CA ASP A 72 25.49 10.84 12.87
C ASP A 72 25.41 9.34 12.52
N GLY A 73 25.22 8.48 13.52
CA GLY A 73 25.23 7.02 13.33
C GLY A 73 24.06 6.50 12.49
N SER A 74 24.29 5.37 11.84
CA SER A 74 23.32 4.72 10.95
C SER A 74 22.47 3.69 11.68
N MET A 75 21.38 3.24 11.05
CA MET A 75 20.58 2.12 11.55
C MET A 75 21.41 0.84 11.70
N ARG A 76 22.39 0.62 10.81
CA ARG A 76 23.29 -0.53 10.88
C ARG A 76 24.20 -0.47 12.11
N GLU A 77 24.79 0.69 12.41
CA GLU A 77 25.58 0.89 13.62
C GLU A 77 24.73 0.66 14.89
N PHE A 78 23.47 1.08 14.86
CA PHE A 78 22.52 0.81 15.93
C PHE A 78 22.27 -0.70 16.13
N ILE A 79 21.94 -1.44 15.07
CA ILE A 79 21.70 -2.88 15.16
C ILE A 79 22.95 -3.63 15.63
N ASP A 80 24.12 -3.30 15.09
CA ASP A 80 25.39 -3.90 15.51
C ASP A 80 25.62 -3.69 17.01
N ALA A 81 25.38 -2.46 17.51
CA ALA A 81 25.48 -2.15 18.93
C ALA A 81 24.44 -2.89 19.78
N LEU A 82 23.22 -3.08 19.26
CA LEU A 82 22.17 -3.82 19.94
C LEU A 82 22.49 -5.30 20.08
N ARG A 83 22.92 -5.96 18.99
CA ARG A 83 23.36 -7.35 19.03
C ARG A 83 24.54 -7.55 19.97
N ASP A 84 25.55 -6.68 19.91
CA ASP A 84 26.70 -6.78 20.82
C ASP A 84 26.27 -6.67 22.29
N ARG A 85 25.37 -5.74 22.62
CA ARG A 85 24.83 -5.60 23.98
C ARG A 85 24.03 -6.83 24.43
N ILE A 86 23.13 -7.34 23.61
CA ILE A 86 22.21 -8.40 24.02
C ILE A 86 22.88 -9.77 23.96
N GLU A 87 23.57 -10.08 22.87
CA GLU A 87 24.11 -11.42 22.60
C GLU A 87 25.53 -11.58 23.13
N THR A 88 26.41 -10.58 22.97
CA THR A 88 27.80 -10.67 23.44
C THR A 88 27.92 -10.31 24.92
N GLU A 89 27.39 -9.16 25.34
CA GLU A 89 27.58 -8.66 26.71
C GLU A 89 26.65 -9.35 27.71
N TRP A 90 25.37 -9.52 27.38
CA TRP A 90 24.38 -10.12 28.29
C TRP A 90 24.22 -11.63 28.12
N GLY A 91 24.66 -12.19 26.98
CA GLY A 91 24.52 -13.61 26.69
C GLY A 91 23.09 -14.05 26.38
N TYR A 92 22.19 -13.11 26.11
CA TYR A 92 20.82 -13.38 25.71
C TYR A 92 20.79 -13.80 24.24
N THR A 93 19.68 -14.37 23.78
CA THR A 93 19.43 -14.66 22.36
C THR A 93 18.28 -13.78 21.89
N ILE A 94 18.48 -12.99 20.84
CA ILE A 94 17.39 -12.26 20.20
C ILE A 94 16.48 -13.26 19.50
N ASP A 95 15.18 -13.14 19.76
CA ASP A 95 14.14 -14.01 19.23
C ASP A 95 13.44 -13.31 18.08
N ASP A 96 13.93 -13.53 16.86
CA ASP A 96 13.44 -12.88 15.66
C ASP A 96 12.39 -13.72 14.90
N SER A 97 11.90 -14.83 15.46
CA SER A 97 10.95 -15.72 14.76
C SER A 97 9.49 -15.28 14.84
N ALA A 98 9.14 -14.38 15.75
CA ALA A 98 7.75 -13.91 15.91
C ALA A 98 7.35 -12.95 14.80
N ASP A 99 6.07 -12.89 14.43
CA ASP A 99 5.60 -12.03 13.31
C ASP A 99 5.85 -10.56 13.59
N ASP A 100 5.69 -10.16 14.85
CA ASP A 100 5.91 -8.82 15.35
C ASP A 100 7.40 -8.37 15.39
N MET A 101 8.30 -9.24 14.93
CA MET A 101 9.72 -8.97 14.71
C MET A 101 10.07 -8.69 13.24
N SER A 102 9.09 -8.60 12.33
CA SER A 102 9.30 -8.33 10.89
C SER A 102 10.16 -7.09 10.63
N VAL A 103 9.87 -5.97 11.31
CA VAL A 103 10.64 -4.72 11.20
C VAL A 103 12.06 -4.88 11.71
N PHE A 104 12.25 -5.59 12.82
CA PHE A 104 13.59 -5.90 13.34
C PHE A 104 14.39 -6.75 12.34
N ARG A 105 13.77 -7.79 11.77
CA ARG A 105 14.40 -8.66 10.76
C ARG A 105 14.83 -7.88 9.52
N ALA A 106 13.96 -7.02 9.00
CA ALA A 106 14.27 -6.19 7.84
C ALA A 106 15.42 -5.21 8.13
N LEU A 107 15.42 -4.61 9.33
CA LEU A 107 16.45 -3.70 9.80
C LEU A 107 17.81 -4.39 9.96
N ASP A 108 17.82 -5.60 10.52
CA ASP A 108 19.02 -6.42 10.74
C ASP A 108 19.60 -6.95 9.42
N ALA A 109 18.75 -7.39 8.50
CA ALA A 109 19.16 -7.80 7.17
C ALA A 109 19.65 -6.61 6.32
N GLY A 110 19.27 -5.38 6.68
CA GLY A 110 19.51 -4.18 5.89
C GLY A 110 18.80 -4.21 4.54
N ARG A 111 17.62 -4.85 4.49
CA ARG A 111 16.80 -4.95 3.28
C ARG A 111 15.78 -3.82 3.27
N THR A 112 15.74 -3.12 2.16
CA THR A 112 14.79 -2.04 1.92
C THR A 112 14.33 -2.10 0.48
N SER A 113 13.05 -1.87 0.25
CA SER A 113 12.46 -1.70 -1.09
C SER A 113 11.64 -0.42 -1.10
N LEU A 114 11.64 0.32 -2.20
CA LEU A 114 10.86 1.57 -2.29
C LEU A 114 9.47 1.25 -2.88
N PRO A 115 8.38 1.40 -2.10
CA PRO A 115 7.02 1.20 -2.61
C PRO A 115 6.52 2.42 -3.41
N GLY A 116 5.43 2.19 -4.13
CA GLY A 116 4.65 3.22 -4.83
C GLY A 116 5.31 3.77 -6.09
N SER A 117 4.58 4.65 -6.78
CA SER A 117 5.07 5.41 -7.92
C SER A 117 5.89 6.65 -7.48
N ASP A 118 6.60 7.28 -8.40
CA ASP A 118 7.24 8.58 -8.15
C ASP A 118 6.22 9.66 -7.75
N GLN A 119 5.00 9.58 -8.29
CA GLN A 119 3.92 10.50 -7.96
C GLN A 119 3.46 10.34 -6.51
N ASP A 120 3.29 9.10 -6.03
CA ASP A 120 2.90 8.84 -4.65
C ASP A 120 3.97 9.35 -3.67
N ARG A 121 5.25 9.11 -4.00
CA ARG A 121 6.37 9.60 -3.21
C ARG A 121 6.44 11.13 -3.19
N ALA A 122 6.17 11.80 -4.31
CA ALA A 122 6.15 13.26 -4.37
C ALA A 122 5.01 13.87 -3.53
N ILE A 123 3.83 13.23 -3.51
CA ILE A 123 2.72 13.65 -2.64
C ILE A 123 3.10 13.50 -1.18
N LEU A 124 3.64 12.34 -0.81
CA LEU A 124 4.08 12.06 0.56
C LEU A 124 5.20 13.00 1.00
N GLU A 125 6.17 13.30 0.14
CA GLU A 125 7.24 14.26 0.42
C GLU A 125 6.69 15.66 0.74
N GLU A 126 5.71 16.14 -0.03
CA GLU A 126 5.06 17.44 0.20
C GLU A 126 4.28 17.45 1.52
N LEU A 127 3.59 16.35 1.88
CA LEU A 127 2.89 16.22 3.16
C LEU A 127 3.84 16.26 4.36
N ILE A 128 4.95 15.52 4.29
CA ILE A 128 5.99 15.50 5.33
C ILE A 128 6.66 16.88 5.41
N GLY A 129 7.07 17.44 4.27
CA GLY A 129 7.78 18.72 4.18
C GLY A 129 6.95 19.91 4.66
N SER A 130 5.63 19.87 4.43
CA SER A 130 4.68 20.88 4.92
C SER A 130 4.29 20.69 6.40
N ARG A 131 4.83 19.65 7.07
CA ARG A 131 4.56 19.28 8.48
C ARG A 131 3.10 19.01 8.77
N GLN A 132 2.37 18.53 7.78
CA GLN A 132 0.99 18.09 7.94
C GLN A 132 0.90 16.65 8.47
N GLY A 133 2.03 15.95 8.53
CA GLY A 133 2.11 14.54 8.87
C GLY A 133 1.67 13.67 7.70
N GLY A 134 2.39 12.57 7.46
CA GLY A 134 1.99 11.54 6.48
C GLY A 134 1.88 10.19 7.17
N THR A 135 0.67 9.67 7.30
CA THR A 135 0.43 8.30 7.76
C THR A 135 0.04 7.45 6.57
N VAL A 136 0.84 6.42 6.27
CA VAL A 136 0.65 5.57 5.09
C VAL A 136 0.81 4.08 5.41
N GLY A 137 0.02 3.25 4.74
CA GLY A 137 0.16 1.80 4.67
C GLY A 137 1.07 1.38 3.52
N VAL A 138 1.79 0.28 3.71
CA VAL A 138 2.66 -0.36 2.72
C VAL A 138 2.60 -1.88 2.87
N ARG A 139 3.13 -2.59 1.87
CA ARG A 139 3.07 -4.06 1.80
C ARG A 139 3.65 -4.75 3.01
N ASP A 140 4.87 -4.38 3.39
CA ASP A 140 5.65 -5.09 4.40
C ASP A 140 6.71 -4.19 5.06
N ALA A 141 7.46 -4.78 5.99
CA ALA A 141 8.51 -4.10 6.73
C ALA A 141 9.68 -3.62 5.85
N GLU A 142 10.03 -4.31 4.77
CA GLU A 142 11.11 -3.89 3.86
C GLU A 142 10.69 -2.62 3.11
N ASN A 143 9.43 -2.55 2.68
CA ASN A 143 8.83 -1.38 2.06
C ASN A 143 8.73 -0.21 3.05
N ALA A 144 8.36 -0.49 4.31
CA ALA A 144 8.27 0.53 5.35
C ALA A 144 9.63 1.17 5.64
N LEU A 145 10.68 0.35 5.79
CA LEU A 145 12.04 0.84 5.98
C LEU A 145 12.57 1.58 4.75
N GLY A 146 12.15 1.18 3.55
CA GLY A 146 12.44 1.90 2.31
C GLY A 146 11.97 3.35 2.36
N LEU A 147 10.70 3.60 2.69
CA LEU A 147 10.17 4.97 2.80
C LEU A 147 10.82 5.77 3.92
N VAL A 148 11.01 5.15 5.09
CA VAL A 148 11.67 5.82 6.23
C VAL A 148 13.11 6.20 5.89
N ASN A 149 13.79 5.43 5.05
CA ASN A 149 15.13 5.74 4.58
C ASN A 149 15.14 6.80 3.46
N GLU A 150 14.20 6.70 2.51
CA GLU A 150 14.04 7.64 1.39
C GLU A 150 13.83 9.08 1.89
N PHE A 151 12.89 9.27 2.81
CA PHE A 151 12.58 10.59 3.34
C PHE A 151 13.48 11.03 4.50
N MET A 152 14.60 10.33 4.72
CA MET A 152 15.53 10.68 5.79
C MET A 152 16.15 12.05 5.52
N GLY A 153 15.78 13.03 6.36
CA GLY A 153 16.18 14.43 6.22
C GLY A 153 15.02 15.36 5.86
N THR A 154 13.91 14.81 5.36
CA THR A 154 12.65 15.53 5.14
C THR A 154 11.82 15.57 6.42
N TYR A 155 11.78 14.46 7.18
CA TYR A 155 11.14 14.40 8.49
C TYR A 155 12.09 14.71 9.66
N ASN A 156 11.52 15.19 10.77
CA ASN A 156 12.16 15.21 12.09
C ASN A 156 11.88 13.94 12.87
N ARG A 157 10.69 13.34 12.68
CA ARG A 157 10.27 12.14 13.39
C ARG A 157 9.55 11.19 12.44
N ALA A 158 10.05 9.95 12.37
CA ALA A 158 9.40 8.86 11.63
C ALA A 158 9.13 7.65 12.52
N ALA A 159 8.04 6.94 12.28
CA ALA A 159 7.69 5.70 12.96
C ALA A 159 7.27 4.61 11.97
N VAL A 160 7.55 3.35 12.32
CA VAL A 160 6.91 2.17 11.76
C VAL A 160 6.08 1.53 12.85
N ALA A 161 4.77 1.41 12.66
CA ALA A 161 3.84 0.98 13.68
C ALA A 161 2.72 0.11 13.10
N ASP A 162 2.27 -0.87 13.89
CA ASP A 162 1.16 -1.75 13.50
C ASP A 162 -0.19 -1.04 13.66
N SER A 163 -0.27 -0.03 14.54
CA SER A 163 -1.46 0.77 14.82
C SER A 163 -1.21 2.25 14.49
N PRO A 164 -1.26 2.64 13.21
CA PRO A 164 -0.80 3.94 12.73
C PRO A 164 -1.64 5.16 13.18
N GLU A 165 -2.86 4.93 13.68
CA GLU A 165 -3.80 6.00 14.09
C GLU A 165 -3.73 6.36 15.58
N SER A 166 -2.75 5.85 16.33
CA SER A 166 -2.65 6.17 17.76
C SER A 166 -2.26 7.63 18.03
N ASN A 167 -2.78 8.18 19.14
CA ASN A 167 -2.49 9.53 19.60
C ASN A 167 -0.99 9.79 19.86
N ALA A 168 -0.19 8.81 20.29
CA ALA A 168 1.25 9.07 20.50
C ALA A 168 2.04 9.21 19.19
N LEU A 169 1.42 8.82 18.07
CA LEU A 169 1.95 8.95 16.73
C LEU A 169 1.66 10.32 16.10
N SER A 170 0.75 11.11 16.69
CA SER A 170 0.40 12.46 16.20
C SER A 170 1.59 13.44 16.18
N ASP A 171 2.63 13.17 16.96
CA ASP A 171 3.86 13.96 17.01
C ASP A 171 4.88 13.61 15.91
N PHE A 172 4.60 12.60 15.08
CA PHE A 172 5.49 12.14 14.02
C PHE A 172 5.13 12.80 12.68
N ASP A 173 6.16 13.17 11.92
CA ASP A 173 5.96 13.75 10.59
C ASP A 173 5.67 12.65 9.55
N LEU A 174 6.14 11.43 9.80
CA LEU A 174 5.92 10.25 8.96
C LEU A 174 5.59 9.03 9.83
N VAL A 175 4.51 8.33 9.52
CA VAL A 175 4.14 7.05 10.13
C VAL A 175 3.88 6.06 9.00
N VAL A 176 4.52 4.90 9.06
CA VAL A 176 4.39 3.86 8.04
C VAL A 176 3.89 2.56 8.67
N ALA A 177 2.81 2.00 8.15
CA ALA A 177 2.22 0.75 8.62
C ALA A 177 2.49 -0.39 7.62
N PRO A 178 3.21 -1.45 7.98
CA PRO A 178 3.37 -2.64 7.13
C PRO A 178 2.11 -3.51 7.22
N ASN A 179 1.05 -3.12 6.53
CA ASN A 179 -0.30 -3.68 6.66
C ASN A 179 -0.78 -4.42 5.40
N GLY A 180 0.12 -4.83 4.51
CA GLY A 180 -0.24 -5.56 3.29
C GLY A 180 -0.64 -4.68 2.10
N SER A 181 -0.61 -3.35 2.21
CA SER A 181 -0.98 -2.46 1.10
C SER A 181 -0.10 -2.67 -0.14
N SER A 182 -0.69 -2.83 -1.33
CA SER A 182 0.05 -3.07 -2.58
C SER A 182 0.97 -1.92 -3.00
N ALA A 183 0.61 -0.68 -2.62
CA ALA A 183 1.35 0.56 -2.89
C ALA A 183 1.50 1.42 -1.62
N ILE A 184 1.79 2.72 -1.79
CA ILE A 184 1.71 3.70 -0.69
C ILE A 184 0.24 4.10 -0.55
N ALA A 185 -0.43 3.59 0.47
CA ALA A 185 -1.83 3.90 0.73
C ALA A 185 -1.94 4.96 1.86
N PRO A 186 -2.58 6.13 1.67
CA PRO A 186 -2.83 7.04 2.78
C PRO A 186 -3.79 6.40 3.80
N VAL A 187 -3.57 6.66 5.09
CA VAL A 187 -4.40 6.10 6.18
C VAL A 187 -4.97 7.23 7.04
N GLY A 188 -6.25 7.10 7.38
CA GLY A 188 -6.97 7.99 8.29
C GLY A 188 -7.02 9.43 7.77
N ASP A 189 -6.67 10.38 8.63
CA ASP A 189 -6.58 11.81 8.32
C ASP A 189 -5.70 12.17 7.10
N THR A 190 -4.78 11.26 6.71
CA THR A 190 -3.89 11.48 5.57
C THR A 190 -4.65 11.40 4.25
N GLU A 191 -5.75 10.65 4.15
CA GLU A 191 -6.50 10.46 2.90
C GLU A 191 -7.01 11.78 2.31
N GLU A 192 -7.65 12.63 3.12
CA GLU A 192 -8.15 13.93 2.66
C GLU A 192 -7.00 14.86 2.24
N ARG A 193 -5.91 14.86 3.02
CA ARG A 193 -4.73 15.69 2.74
C ARG A 193 -4.01 15.22 1.49
N TRP A 194 -3.96 13.92 1.26
CA TRP A 194 -3.39 13.28 0.08
C TRP A 194 -4.06 13.77 -1.19
N GLU A 195 -5.39 13.66 -1.27
CA GLU A 195 -6.14 14.10 -2.44
C GLU A 195 -6.04 15.61 -2.68
N SER A 196 -6.07 16.42 -1.60
CA SER A 196 -5.87 17.86 -1.73
C SER A 196 -4.47 18.24 -2.24
N THR A 197 -3.46 17.50 -1.81
CA THR A 197 -2.06 17.71 -2.20
C THR A 197 -1.84 17.25 -3.64
N LYS A 198 -2.40 16.11 -4.02
CA LYS A 198 -2.42 15.61 -5.39
C LYS A 198 -3.03 16.62 -6.35
N GLU A 199 -4.18 17.20 -6.01
CA GLU A 199 -4.82 18.23 -6.83
C GLU A 199 -3.99 19.53 -6.85
N SER A 200 -3.37 19.91 -5.73
CA SER A 200 -2.49 21.09 -5.70
C SER A 200 -1.24 20.91 -6.56
N ILE A 201 -0.60 19.74 -6.52
CA ILE A 201 0.56 19.43 -7.36
C ILE A 201 0.11 19.45 -8.83
N ARG A 202 -1.02 18.82 -9.14
CA ARG A 202 -1.61 18.83 -10.49
C ARG A 202 -1.86 20.24 -10.99
N SER A 203 -2.50 21.10 -10.19
CA SER A 203 -2.78 22.49 -10.57
C SER A 203 -1.49 23.28 -10.83
N ARG A 204 -0.44 23.05 -10.03
CA ARG A 204 0.85 23.72 -10.19
C ARG A 204 1.53 23.30 -11.49
N LEU A 205 1.53 22.01 -11.81
CA LEU A 205 2.06 21.50 -13.08
C LEU A 205 1.29 22.08 -14.28
N ILE A 206 -0.04 22.19 -14.18
CA ILE A 206 -0.87 22.83 -15.21
C ILE A 206 -0.51 24.31 -15.37
N ASP A 207 -0.33 25.05 -14.26
CA ASP A 207 0.02 26.48 -14.30
C ASP A 207 1.43 26.69 -14.87
N GLU A 208 2.39 25.82 -14.54
CA GLU A 208 3.74 25.82 -15.10
C GLU A 208 3.72 25.54 -16.61
N GLU A 209 2.93 24.55 -17.04
CA GLU A 209 2.71 24.27 -18.46
C GLU A 209 2.06 25.47 -19.18
N ILE A 210 1.02 26.08 -18.61
CA ILE A 210 0.39 27.28 -19.18
C ILE A 210 1.39 28.44 -19.28
N ALA A 211 2.26 28.61 -18.28
CA ALA A 211 3.31 29.62 -18.31
C ALA A 211 4.33 29.34 -19.42
N SER A 212 4.78 28.09 -19.56
CA SER A 212 5.65 27.61 -20.63
C SER A 212 5.05 27.83 -22.03
N ILE A 213 3.76 27.52 -22.20
CA ILE A 213 3.01 27.79 -23.44
C ILE A 213 2.98 29.29 -23.72
N ASN A 214 2.66 30.11 -22.72
CA ASN A 214 2.57 31.56 -22.89
C ASN A 214 3.92 32.17 -23.28
N GLU A 215 5.02 31.72 -22.68
CA GLU A 215 6.37 32.11 -23.06
C GLU A 215 6.67 31.71 -24.51
N SER A 216 6.36 30.47 -24.87
CA SER A 216 6.54 29.95 -26.21
C SER A 216 5.71 30.72 -27.26
N VAL A 217 4.48 31.13 -26.93
CA VAL A 217 3.63 31.99 -27.78
C VAL A 217 4.26 33.37 -27.96
N GLN A 218 4.79 33.95 -26.88
CA GLN A 218 5.45 35.24 -26.93
C GLN A 218 6.72 35.18 -27.77
N THR A 219 7.51 34.11 -27.67
CA THR A 219 8.68 33.86 -28.51
C THR A 219 8.30 33.77 -29.98
N LEU A 220 7.32 32.94 -30.34
CA LEU A 220 6.78 32.86 -31.70
C LEU A 220 6.31 34.22 -32.25
N SER A 221 5.69 35.03 -31.39
CA SER A 221 5.20 36.35 -31.78
C SER A 221 6.32 37.36 -32.01
N ARG A 222 7.33 37.39 -31.12
CA ARG A 222 8.48 38.31 -31.23
C ARG A 222 9.44 37.91 -32.34
N GLU A 223 9.72 36.63 -32.49
CA GLU A 223 10.78 36.10 -33.35
C GLU A 223 10.29 35.84 -34.78
N HIS A 224 9.03 35.42 -34.95
CA HIS A 224 8.47 35.08 -36.26
C HIS A 224 7.33 36.00 -36.72
N GLY A 225 7.06 37.08 -35.97
CA GLY A 225 6.06 38.09 -36.32
C GLY A 225 4.63 37.55 -36.39
N LEU A 226 4.37 36.37 -35.79
CA LEU A 226 3.08 35.74 -35.83
C LEU A 226 2.14 36.41 -34.82
N SER A 227 0.93 36.75 -35.28
CA SER A 227 -0.12 37.23 -34.38
C SER A 227 -0.72 36.07 -33.58
N SER A 228 -1.19 36.32 -32.36
CA SER A 228 -1.82 35.30 -31.51
C SER A 228 -3.00 34.59 -32.21
N SER A 229 -3.72 35.28 -33.10
CA SER A 229 -4.77 34.68 -33.93
C SER A 229 -4.25 33.74 -35.02
N GLU A 230 -3.08 34.03 -35.60
CA GLU A 230 -2.44 33.17 -36.61
C GLU A 230 -1.88 31.90 -35.94
N ILE A 231 -1.25 32.05 -34.76
CA ILE A 231 -0.79 30.92 -33.95
C ILE A 231 -1.98 30.04 -33.57
N ARG A 232 -3.04 30.63 -32.98
CA ARG A 232 -4.25 29.90 -32.59
C ARG A 232 -4.88 29.16 -33.78
N ARG A 233 -4.98 29.81 -34.95
CA ARG A 233 -5.55 29.20 -36.15
C ARG A 233 -4.74 27.97 -36.61
N ARG A 234 -3.40 28.07 -36.58
CA ARG A 234 -2.52 26.95 -36.94
C ARG A 234 -2.56 25.82 -35.92
N VAL A 235 -2.62 26.14 -34.63
CA VAL A 235 -2.82 25.16 -33.55
C VAL A 235 -4.14 24.42 -33.74
N SER A 236 -5.25 25.14 -33.92
CA SER A 236 -6.59 24.54 -34.13
C SER A 236 -6.71 23.76 -35.44
N GLN A 237 -5.86 24.04 -36.44
CA GLN A 237 -5.87 23.32 -37.71
C GLN A 237 -5.10 21.99 -37.61
N ARG A 238 -4.09 21.91 -36.73
CA ARG A 238 -3.34 20.69 -36.45
C ARG A 238 -4.01 19.81 -35.40
N VAL A 239 -4.69 20.44 -34.43
CA VAL A 239 -5.51 19.72 -33.43
C VAL A 239 -6.94 20.26 -33.48
N PRO A 240 -7.81 19.62 -34.27
CA PRO A 240 -9.20 20.03 -34.44
C PRO A 240 -9.99 20.05 -33.13
N ALA A 241 -9.60 19.21 -32.16
CA ALA A 241 -10.23 19.09 -30.85
C ALA A 241 -10.16 20.37 -30.00
N LEU A 242 -9.22 21.29 -30.29
CA LEU A 242 -9.09 22.59 -29.60
C LEU A 242 -9.95 23.71 -30.20
N SER A 243 -10.81 23.38 -31.18
CA SER A 243 -11.71 24.36 -31.80
C SER A 243 -12.84 24.71 -30.85
N ALA A 244 -12.92 25.98 -30.42
CA ALA A 244 -14.08 26.44 -29.66
C ALA A 244 -15.38 26.25 -30.48
N PRO A 245 -16.51 25.84 -29.87
CA PRO A 245 -17.78 25.74 -30.57
C PRO A 245 -18.12 27.07 -31.23
N SER A 246 -18.51 27.02 -32.50
CA SER A 246 -18.85 28.20 -33.29
C SER A 246 -20.09 28.90 -32.72
N SER A 247 -19.86 29.90 -31.86
CA SER A 247 -20.90 30.85 -31.46
C SER A 247 -21.15 31.85 -32.59
N GLY A 248 -22.01 31.45 -33.54
CA GLY A 248 -22.60 32.34 -34.53
C GLY A 248 -23.97 32.81 -34.09
N GLY A 249 -24.13 34.12 -33.81
CA GLY A 249 -25.45 34.78 -33.82
C GLY A 249 -25.70 35.80 -32.72
N SER A 250 -25.64 37.09 -33.08
CA SER A 250 -25.96 38.26 -32.27
C SER A 250 -27.43 38.36 -31.84
N THR A 251 -27.71 38.78 -30.60
CA THR A 251 -28.40 40.05 -30.23
C THR A 251 -28.78 40.06 -28.74
N THR A 252 -28.37 41.14 -28.05
CA THR A 252 -29.03 41.81 -26.92
C THR A 252 -30.13 41.05 -26.16
N ASP A 253 -29.86 40.63 -24.93
CA ASP A 253 -30.51 41.14 -23.70
C ASP A 253 -30.19 40.23 -22.50
N ARG A 254 -30.08 40.87 -21.31
CA ARG A 254 -30.04 40.30 -19.94
C ARG A 254 -28.65 40.02 -19.34
N LEU A 255 -27.99 41.11 -18.93
CA LEU A 255 -27.32 41.16 -17.63
C LEU A 255 -28.40 41.16 -16.54
N SER A 256 -28.67 40.04 -15.87
CA SER A 256 -28.94 39.96 -14.42
C SER A 256 -28.94 38.51 -13.93
N SER A 257 -28.07 38.24 -12.96
CA SER A 257 -28.09 37.17 -11.94
C SER A 257 -28.60 35.77 -12.31
N ALA A 258 -27.69 34.80 -12.24
CA ALA A 258 -27.87 33.60 -11.43
C ALA A 258 -26.48 33.01 -11.15
N GLY A 259 -26.08 33.01 -9.88
CA GLY A 259 -25.00 32.15 -9.42
C GLY A 259 -25.43 30.71 -9.61
N SER A 260 -24.62 29.94 -10.32
CA SER A 260 -24.77 28.50 -10.41
C SER A 260 -23.38 27.93 -10.62
N SER A 261 -22.92 27.19 -9.60
CA SER A 261 -21.77 26.31 -9.64
C SER A 261 -22.00 25.24 -10.70
N SER A 262 -21.57 25.50 -11.93
CA SER A 262 -21.32 24.44 -12.90
C SER A 262 -19.91 23.92 -12.62
N ARG A 263 -19.85 22.73 -12.02
CA ARG A 263 -18.67 21.85 -12.07
C ARG A 263 -18.34 21.69 -13.55
N PHE A 264 -17.33 22.41 -14.01
CA PHE A 264 -16.69 22.10 -15.28
C PHE A 264 -15.82 20.88 -15.00
N ASP A 265 -16.06 19.83 -15.75
CA ASP A 265 -15.30 18.58 -15.69
C ASP A 265 -13.85 18.89 -16.09
N MET A 266 -12.99 19.08 -15.10
CA MET A 266 -11.66 19.69 -15.26
C MET A 266 -10.64 18.68 -15.83
N ALA A 267 -11.03 17.41 -15.95
CA ALA A 267 -10.24 16.35 -16.60
C ALA A 267 -10.11 16.55 -18.12
N GLU A 268 -11.07 17.21 -18.78
CA GLU A 268 -10.97 17.53 -20.22
C GLU A 268 -10.07 18.74 -20.47
N ILE A 269 -10.05 19.73 -19.57
CA ILE A 269 -9.26 20.96 -19.77
C ILE A 269 -7.76 20.68 -19.66
N GLY A 270 -7.33 19.79 -18.76
CA GLY A 270 -5.94 19.35 -18.67
C GLY A 270 -5.42 18.68 -19.94
N LYS A 271 -6.25 17.84 -20.59
CA LYS A 271 -5.94 17.21 -21.88
C LYS A 271 -5.66 18.26 -22.96
N TYR A 272 -6.45 19.33 -23.00
CA TYR A 272 -6.33 20.39 -24.01
C TYR A 272 -5.16 21.35 -23.80
N VAL A 273 -4.68 21.50 -22.57
CA VAL A 273 -3.49 22.32 -22.26
C VAL A 273 -2.21 21.62 -22.71
N ALA A 274 -2.06 20.32 -22.39
CA ALA A 274 -0.90 19.51 -22.82
C ALA A 274 -0.80 19.40 -24.36
N ILE A 275 -1.92 19.12 -25.03
CA ILE A 275 -1.98 19.10 -26.50
C ILE A 275 -1.66 20.50 -27.09
N GLY A 276 -2.06 21.57 -26.40
CA GLY A 276 -1.72 22.95 -26.77
C GLY A 276 -0.21 23.24 -26.73
N ALA A 277 0.50 22.73 -25.72
CA ALA A 277 1.95 22.88 -25.56
C ALA A 277 2.73 22.16 -26.65
N ILE A 278 2.40 20.88 -26.91
CA ILE A 278 3.07 20.05 -27.91
C ILE A 278 2.91 20.66 -29.31
N VAL A 279 1.71 21.12 -29.68
CA VAL A 279 1.49 21.77 -30.98
C VAL A 279 2.24 23.09 -31.09
N LEU A 280 2.40 23.83 -29.99
CA LEU A 280 3.16 25.06 -29.98
C LEU A 280 4.67 24.80 -30.16
N ILE A 281 5.19 23.76 -29.51
CA ILE A 281 6.55 23.26 -29.67
C ILE A 281 6.77 22.75 -31.11
N VAL A 282 5.80 22.06 -31.72
CA VAL A 282 5.82 21.64 -33.14
C VAL A 282 5.69 22.83 -34.10
N LEU A 283 5.06 23.94 -33.71
CA LEU A 283 5.03 25.18 -34.48
C LEU A 283 6.35 25.96 -34.38
N ILE A 284 7.05 25.88 -33.25
CA ILE A 284 8.40 26.42 -33.06
C ILE A 284 9.41 25.57 -33.84
N GLY A 285 9.43 24.25 -33.64
CA GLY A 285 10.32 23.31 -34.33
C GLY A 285 10.09 23.26 -35.85
N GLY A 286 8.84 23.37 -36.29
CA GLY A 286 8.48 23.46 -37.72
C GLY A 286 8.90 24.77 -38.40
N PHE A 287 9.22 25.83 -37.64
CA PHE A 287 9.72 27.09 -38.20
C PHE A 287 11.25 27.12 -38.30
N VAL A 288 11.97 26.38 -37.45
CA VAL A 288 13.44 26.25 -37.51
C VAL A 288 13.91 25.46 -38.74
N GLY A 289 13.04 24.66 -39.37
CA GLY A 289 13.41 23.79 -40.49
C GLY A 289 13.52 24.43 -41.89
N ALA A 290 13.28 25.74 -42.09
CA ALA A 290 13.18 26.25 -43.47
C ALA A 290 13.74 27.66 -43.78
N SER A 291 14.28 28.44 -42.83
CA SER A 291 14.91 29.71 -43.22
C SER A 291 15.90 30.25 -42.19
N GLU A 292 17.13 30.46 -42.65
CA GLU A 292 18.26 31.17 -42.03
C GLU A 292 19.18 30.39 -41.08
N LEU A 293 20.04 29.54 -41.65
CA LEU A 293 21.46 29.55 -41.30
C LEU A 293 22.29 29.74 -42.57
N GLY A 294 22.56 31.01 -42.87
CA GLY A 294 23.56 31.39 -43.84
C GLY A 294 24.96 31.07 -43.32
N TYR A 295 25.67 30.23 -44.08
CA TYR A 295 27.09 30.37 -44.38
C TYR A 295 28.06 30.53 -43.18
N LEU A 296 28.73 29.44 -42.79
CA LEU A 296 30.18 29.37 -42.55
C LEU A 296 30.62 27.93 -42.19
N GLY A 297 31.45 27.32 -43.05
CA GLY A 297 32.36 26.22 -42.69
C GLY A 297 31.82 24.81 -42.92
N GLY A 298 32.45 24.07 -43.84
CA GLY A 298 32.01 22.76 -44.32
C GLY A 298 32.37 21.55 -43.43
N GLY A 299 31.55 20.52 -43.58
CA GLY A 299 31.64 19.18 -42.98
C GLY A 299 30.21 18.63 -42.91
N GLY A 300 29.92 17.49 -43.54
CA GLY A 300 28.55 17.00 -43.81
C GLY A 300 27.62 17.08 -42.60
N GLY A 301 26.59 17.92 -42.70
CA GLY A 301 25.58 18.09 -41.66
C GLY A 301 24.44 17.12 -41.88
N ASP A 302 24.32 16.13 -40.99
CA ASP A 302 23.15 15.26 -40.91
C ASP A 302 21.91 16.11 -40.61
N ILE A 303 20.86 15.88 -41.39
CA ILE A 303 19.59 16.57 -41.23
C ILE A 303 18.95 16.02 -39.96
N ALA A 304 18.83 16.84 -38.92
CA ALA A 304 18.16 16.50 -37.67
C ALA A 304 16.68 16.14 -37.95
N ALA A 305 16.31 14.88 -37.75
CA ALA A 305 14.95 14.39 -37.94
C ALA A 305 14.12 14.51 -36.64
N THR A 306 12.81 14.38 -36.79
CA THR A 306 11.87 14.28 -35.66
C THR A 306 11.11 12.95 -35.79
N VAL A 307 11.00 12.19 -34.71
CA VAL A 307 10.18 10.98 -34.67
C VAL A 307 9.02 11.23 -33.73
N ASN A 308 7.81 11.33 -34.25
CA ASN A 308 6.59 11.44 -33.45
C ASN A 308 5.87 10.10 -33.41
N GLY A 309 4.98 9.94 -32.44
CA GLY A 309 4.00 8.88 -32.51
C GLY A 309 2.95 8.93 -31.43
N THR A 310 2.04 7.98 -31.52
CA THR A 310 0.97 7.75 -30.56
C THR A 310 1.02 6.30 -30.08
N VAL A 311 1.01 6.11 -28.76
CA VAL A 311 0.82 4.85 -28.07
C VAL A 311 -0.67 4.68 -27.82
N TYR A 312 -1.19 3.53 -28.22
CA TYR A 312 -2.60 3.18 -28.12
C TYR A 312 -2.83 2.12 -27.04
N ASP A 313 -4.07 2.00 -26.60
CA ASP A 313 -4.57 0.87 -25.81
C ASP A 313 -5.13 -0.24 -26.72
N ALA A 314 -5.76 -1.25 -26.12
CA ALA A 314 -6.35 -2.38 -26.86
C ALA A 314 -7.60 -2.02 -27.68
N ASN A 315 -8.18 -0.83 -27.48
CA ASN A 315 -9.35 -0.34 -28.21
C ASN A 315 -8.98 0.64 -29.34
N ASP A 316 -7.69 0.75 -29.66
CA ASP A 316 -7.14 1.76 -30.57
C ASP A 316 -7.40 3.21 -30.10
N GLU A 317 -7.55 3.43 -28.79
CA GLU A 317 -7.63 4.76 -28.19
C GLU A 317 -6.25 5.19 -27.66
N PRO A 318 -5.84 6.48 -27.79
CA PRO A 318 -4.58 6.93 -27.24
C PRO A 318 -4.49 6.66 -25.74
N LEU A 319 -3.33 6.17 -25.31
CA LEU A 319 -3.07 5.85 -23.91
C LEU A 319 -3.34 7.09 -23.04
N THR A 320 -4.14 6.95 -21.98
CA THR A 320 -4.48 8.11 -21.13
C THR A 320 -3.52 8.29 -19.96
N THR A 321 -2.78 7.24 -19.61
CA THR A 321 -1.69 7.24 -18.63
C THR A 321 -0.35 7.48 -19.33
N GLY A 322 0.62 8.11 -18.67
CA GLY A 322 1.96 8.25 -19.21
C GLY A 322 2.65 6.89 -19.32
N ALA A 323 3.40 6.67 -20.40
CA ALA A 323 4.28 5.52 -20.58
C ALA A 323 5.64 5.99 -21.10
N GLU A 324 6.74 5.43 -20.58
CA GLU A 324 8.06 5.77 -21.09
C GLU A 324 8.29 5.15 -22.47
N VAL A 325 8.70 5.97 -23.43
CA VAL A 325 9.06 5.55 -24.78
C VAL A 325 10.54 5.82 -24.97
N THR A 326 11.31 4.78 -25.29
CA THR A 326 12.75 4.86 -25.52
C THR A 326 13.06 4.56 -26.98
N LEU A 327 13.94 5.37 -27.57
CA LEU A 327 14.48 5.18 -28.92
C LEU A 327 15.98 4.91 -28.84
N GLU A 328 16.38 3.66 -29.09
CA GLU A 328 17.75 3.19 -29.01
C GLU A 328 18.32 2.91 -30.42
N PRO A 329 19.55 3.36 -30.78
CA PRO A 329 20.15 3.04 -32.08
C PRO A 329 20.46 1.55 -32.23
N ALA A 330 20.05 0.93 -33.34
CA ALA A 330 20.17 -0.53 -33.53
C ALA A 330 21.62 -1.04 -33.69
N ALA A 331 22.59 -0.17 -34.04
CA ALA A 331 24.03 -0.45 -34.00
C ALA A 331 24.85 0.83 -34.24
N VAL A 332 26.08 0.86 -33.69
CA VAL A 332 27.08 1.89 -33.98
C VAL A 332 27.33 1.95 -35.49
N PRO A 333 27.30 3.13 -36.14
CA PRO A 333 27.66 3.24 -37.54
C PRO A 333 29.07 2.65 -37.77
N THR A 334 29.27 2.00 -38.92
CA THR A 334 30.58 1.42 -39.26
C THR A 334 31.56 2.54 -39.58
N GLY A 335 32.26 3.01 -38.56
CA GLY A 335 33.15 4.16 -38.61
C GLY A 335 33.60 4.55 -37.20
N ASN A 336 34.60 5.41 -37.09
CA ASN A 336 35.18 5.84 -35.81
C ASN A 336 34.28 6.84 -35.06
N GLU A 337 32.96 6.68 -35.18
CA GLU A 337 31.90 7.54 -34.65
C GLU A 337 31.29 6.89 -33.41
N THR A 338 31.14 7.67 -32.35
CA THR A 338 30.46 7.25 -31.12
C THR A 338 28.98 7.03 -31.42
N ALA A 339 28.42 5.90 -30.98
CA ALA A 339 26.98 5.65 -31.12
C ALA A 339 26.18 6.77 -30.41
N PRO A 340 25.02 7.18 -30.96
CA PRO A 340 24.12 8.06 -30.22
C PRO A 340 23.71 7.40 -28.90
N GLU A 341 23.54 8.20 -27.85
CA GLU A 341 22.90 7.73 -26.60
C GLU A 341 21.41 7.47 -26.86
N PRO A 342 20.79 6.50 -26.17
CA PRO A 342 19.34 6.33 -26.21
C PRO A 342 18.63 7.59 -25.72
N VAL A 343 17.47 7.89 -26.30
CA VAL A 343 16.64 9.01 -25.88
C VAL A 343 15.33 8.45 -25.35
N THR A 344 14.88 8.94 -24.19
CA THR A 344 13.63 8.53 -23.54
C THR A 344 12.72 9.75 -23.37
N VAL A 345 11.43 9.56 -23.63
CA VAL A 345 10.38 10.56 -23.45
C VAL A 345 9.14 9.89 -22.85
N THR A 346 8.37 10.63 -22.06
CA THR A 346 7.08 10.15 -21.55
C THR A 346 5.96 10.46 -22.55
N ALA A 347 5.18 9.45 -22.91
CA ALA A 347 4.03 9.57 -23.80
C ALA A 347 2.76 10.00 -23.02
N ASP A 348 2.70 11.25 -22.59
CA ASP A 348 1.54 11.78 -21.87
C ASP A 348 0.33 11.95 -22.79
N GLY A 349 -0.78 11.32 -22.44
CA GLY A 349 -1.95 11.25 -23.34
C GLY A 349 -1.68 10.43 -24.60
N GLY A 350 -0.66 9.57 -24.57
CA GLY A 350 -0.31 8.64 -25.63
C GLY A 350 0.61 9.24 -26.68
N GLU A 351 0.81 10.56 -26.74
CA GLU A 351 1.66 11.18 -27.77
C GLU A 351 3.11 11.32 -27.31
N PHE A 352 4.08 11.02 -28.19
CA PHE A 352 5.50 11.20 -27.95
C PHE A 352 6.21 11.87 -29.13
N ALA A 353 7.33 12.56 -28.85
CA ALA A 353 8.17 13.18 -29.87
C ALA A 353 9.67 13.19 -29.51
N PHE A 354 10.49 12.53 -30.32
CA PHE A 354 11.95 12.62 -30.28
C PHE A 354 12.45 13.69 -31.25
N GLN A 355 13.28 14.62 -30.77
CA GLN A 355 13.86 15.69 -31.57
C GLN A 355 15.34 15.43 -31.86
N ASN A 356 15.85 16.00 -32.96
CA ASN A 356 17.25 15.91 -33.36
C ASN A 356 17.76 14.47 -33.53
N VAL A 357 16.90 13.60 -34.05
CA VAL A 357 17.24 12.20 -34.30
C VAL A 357 18.02 12.10 -35.61
N SER A 358 19.20 11.49 -35.59
CA SER A 358 19.97 11.24 -36.80
C SER A 358 19.27 10.21 -37.68
N ALA A 359 19.45 10.29 -39.00
CA ALA A 359 18.97 9.25 -39.90
C ALA A 359 19.62 7.89 -39.55
N GLY A 360 18.84 6.82 -39.51
CA GLY A 360 19.35 5.52 -39.09
C GLY A 360 18.26 4.53 -38.69
N ASN A 361 18.69 3.33 -38.28
CA ASN A 361 17.79 2.31 -37.75
C ASN A 361 17.84 2.33 -36.23
N TYR A 362 16.66 2.31 -35.61
CA TYR A 362 16.46 2.37 -34.17
C TYR A 362 15.57 1.23 -33.72
N THR A 363 15.68 0.87 -32.46
CA THR A 363 14.73 0.07 -31.71
C THR A 363 13.92 1.01 -30.83
N LEU A 364 12.62 1.05 -31.05
CA LEU A 364 11.67 1.75 -30.20
C LEU A 364 11.10 0.75 -29.20
N SER A 365 11.17 1.08 -27.92
CA SER A 365 10.55 0.34 -26.82
C SER A 365 9.58 1.24 -26.06
N VAL A 366 8.47 0.67 -25.62
CA VAL A 366 7.51 1.32 -24.73
C VAL A 366 7.49 0.51 -23.45
N GLU A 367 7.61 1.18 -22.30
CA GLU A 367 7.50 0.52 -21.00
C GLU A 367 6.10 -0.09 -20.82
N SER A 368 6.05 -1.30 -20.24
CA SER A 368 4.77 -1.92 -19.89
C SER A 368 4.05 -1.07 -18.86
N THR A 369 2.74 -0.93 -19.04
CA THR A 369 1.85 -0.31 -18.05
C THR A 369 1.28 -1.39 -17.13
N GLU A 370 0.49 -1.00 -16.14
CA GLU A 370 -0.27 -1.95 -15.30
C GLU A 370 -1.27 -2.80 -16.10
N ARG A 371 -1.68 -2.34 -17.31
CA ARG A 371 -2.73 -2.98 -18.12
C ARG A 371 -2.20 -3.67 -19.38
N PHE A 372 -1.10 -3.18 -19.93
CA PHE A 372 -0.64 -3.55 -21.26
C PHE A 372 0.87 -3.67 -21.33
N ALA A 373 1.33 -4.68 -22.07
CA ALA A 373 2.73 -4.83 -22.44
C ALA A 373 2.91 -4.58 -23.95
N TYR A 374 4.04 -3.97 -24.30
CA TYR A 374 4.36 -3.54 -25.67
C TYR A 374 5.60 -4.28 -26.20
N ASP A 375 5.60 -4.58 -27.50
CA ASP A 375 6.75 -5.18 -28.16
C ASP A 375 7.74 -4.12 -28.65
N ASN A 376 9.03 -4.46 -28.63
CA ASN A 376 10.06 -3.65 -29.25
C ASN A 376 9.90 -3.63 -30.78
N ARG A 377 9.98 -2.44 -31.38
CA ARG A 377 9.80 -2.23 -32.82
C ARG A 377 11.06 -1.67 -33.47
N SER A 378 11.47 -2.24 -34.59
CA SER A 378 12.49 -1.62 -35.44
C SER A 378 11.90 -0.47 -36.26
N VAL A 379 12.56 0.70 -36.22
CA VAL A 379 12.14 1.94 -36.89
C VAL A 379 13.28 2.47 -37.74
N GLU A 380 13.02 2.76 -39.02
CA GLU A 380 13.96 3.46 -39.91
C GLU A 380 13.62 4.95 -39.94
N VAL A 381 14.57 5.80 -39.54
CA VAL A 381 14.45 7.26 -39.55
C VAL A 381 15.12 7.79 -40.82
N PRO A 382 14.38 8.31 -41.82
CA PRO A 382 14.94 8.65 -43.13
C PRO A 382 15.67 10.01 -43.20
N GLY A 383 15.86 10.69 -42.06
CA GLY A 383 16.36 12.07 -42.01
C GLY A 383 15.28 13.15 -42.18
N ASN A 384 14.01 12.79 -42.00
CA ASN A 384 12.83 13.66 -42.00
C ASN A 384 11.84 13.23 -40.92
N THR A 385 10.71 13.94 -40.79
CA THR A 385 9.66 13.58 -39.81
C THR A 385 9.09 12.19 -40.08
N THR A 386 9.08 11.34 -39.06
CA THR A 386 8.47 10.01 -39.05
C THR A 386 7.36 9.99 -38.02
N ASP A 387 6.15 9.55 -38.39
CA ASP A 387 5.02 9.37 -37.46
C ASP A 387 4.79 7.87 -37.23
N LEU A 388 4.62 7.48 -35.97
CA LEU A 388 4.50 6.08 -35.55
C LEU A 388 3.20 5.84 -34.77
N GLU A 389 2.62 4.67 -34.96
CA GLU A 389 1.48 4.18 -34.19
C GLU A 389 1.90 2.88 -33.49
N ILE A 390 1.79 2.85 -32.16
CA ILE A 390 2.25 1.74 -31.32
C ILE A 390 1.05 1.18 -30.56
N SER A 391 0.62 -0.02 -30.94
CA SER A 391 -0.45 -0.78 -30.26
C SER A 391 0.15 -1.76 -29.26
N PRO A 392 -0.59 -2.14 -28.20
CA PRO A 392 -0.11 -3.12 -27.23
C PRO A 392 0.02 -4.50 -27.87
N ALA A 393 1.01 -5.27 -27.39
CA ALA A 393 1.23 -6.64 -27.84
C ALA A 393 0.38 -7.63 -27.03
N SER A 394 0.13 -7.32 -25.75
CA SER A 394 -0.60 -8.17 -24.82
C SER A 394 -1.23 -7.36 -23.69
N GLY A 395 -2.26 -7.94 -23.07
CA GLY A 395 -2.91 -7.43 -21.88
C GLY A 395 -2.34 -8.08 -20.63
N ILE A 396 -2.40 -7.38 -19.51
CA ILE A 396 -2.00 -7.88 -18.19
C ILE A 396 -3.27 -8.15 -17.38
N VAL A 397 -3.30 -9.24 -16.63
CA VAL A 397 -4.39 -9.60 -15.71
C VAL A 397 -3.75 -9.90 -14.38
N SER A 398 -3.97 -9.05 -13.39
CA SER A 398 -3.40 -9.19 -12.05
C SER A 398 -4.48 -9.09 -10.98
N GLY A 399 -4.21 -9.59 -9.78
CA GLY A 399 -5.16 -9.49 -8.67
C GLY A 399 -4.77 -10.36 -7.49
N GLN A 400 -5.70 -10.48 -6.54
CA GLN A 400 -5.51 -11.22 -5.29
C GLN A 400 -6.58 -12.29 -5.08
N VAL A 401 -6.26 -13.28 -4.25
CA VAL A 401 -7.19 -14.27 -3.73
C VAL A 401 -7.23 -14.12 -2.22
N VAL A 402 -8.41 -13.87 -1.67
CA VAL A 402 -8.59 -13.52 -0.24
C VAL A 402 -9.60 -14.45 0.42
N ASP A 403 -9.49 -14.59 1.73
CA ASP A 403 -10.49 -15.23 2.58
C ASP A 403 -11.70 -14.32 2.71
N THR A 404 -12.91 -14.84 2.47
CA THR A 404 -14.16 -14.05 2.57
C THR A 404 -14.43 -13.51 3.98
N GLU A 405 -13.97 -14.19 5.03
CA GLU A 405 -14.23 -13.80 6.41
C GLU A 405 -13.22 -12.78 6.94
N THR A 406 -11.94 -12.95 6.59
CA THR A 406 -10.86 -12.10 7.14
C THR A 406 -10.38 -11.01 6.17
N ASP A 407 -10.76 -11.08 4.89
CA ASP A 407 -10.21 -10.26 3.79
C ASP A 407 -8.69 -10.41 3.59
N ASP A 408 -8.04 -11.37 4.27
CA ASP A 408 -6.60 -11.58 4.17
C ASP A 408 -6.24 -12.40 2.92
N PRO A 409 -5.09 -12.13 2.28
CA PRO A 409 -4.61 -12.94 1.16
C PRO A 409 -4.34 -14.40 1.56
N ILE A 410 -4.89 -15.35 0.80
CA ILE A 410 -4.67 -16.78 1.02
C ILE A 410 -3.29 -17.17 0.48
N SER A 411 -2.25 -16.93 1.29
CA SER A 411 -0.85 -17.18 0.94
C SER A 411 0.04 -17.58 2.12
N THR A 412 1.00 -18.45 1.85
CA THR A 412 2.07 -18.85 2.76
C THR A 412 3.13 -17.75 3.03
N ASN A 413 3.04 -16.60 2.37
CA ASN A 413 3.96 -15.47 2.61
C ASN A 413 3.50 -14.53 3.75
N GLY A 414 2.42 -14.88 4.48
CA GLY A 414 1.94 -14.18 5.68
C GLY A 414 2.03 -15.03 6.95
N ASP A 415 1.52 -16.26 6.91
CA ASP A 415 1.41 -17.23 8.04
C ASP A 415 0.45 -18.41 7.72
N GLY A 416 -0.35 -18.35 6.65
CA GLY A 416 -1.22 -19.45 6.21
C GLY A 416 -0.44 -20.70 5.77
N GLU A 417 -0.84 -21.89 6.24
CA GLU A 417 -0.29 -23.18 5.76
C GLU A 417 -0.70 -23.52 4.31
N ILE A 418 -1.56 -22.69 3.71
CA ILE A 418 -2.27 -22.96 2.45
C ILE A 418 -1.97 -21.83 1.45
N ASP A 419 -1.65 -22.21 0.22
CA ASP A 419 -1.56 -21.28 -0.91
C ASP A 419 -2.78 -21.42 -1.82
N ALA A 420 -3.35 -20.31 -2.25
CA ALA A 420 -4.28 -20.31 -3.36
C ALA A 420 -3.57 -20.70 -4.67
N SER A 421 -4.24 -21.50 -5.48
CA SER A 421 -3.88 -21.79 -6.88
C SER A 421 -4.84 -21.05 -7.78
N VAL A 422 -4.31 -20.22 -8.67
CA VAL A 422 -5.08 -19.46 -9.66
C VAL A 422 -4.77 -19.98 -11.06
N GLU A 423 -5.78 -20.45 -11.76
CA GLU A 423 -5.72 -20.82 -13.17
C GLU A 423 -6.40 -19.74 -14.01
N LEU A 424 -5.71 -19.23 -15.03
CA LEU A 424 -6.34 -18.44 -16.07
C LEU A 424 -6.74 -19.36 -17.23
N VAL A 425 -8.03 -19.42 -17.52
CA VAL A 425 -8.63 -20.30 -18.51
C VAL A 425 -9.09 -19.47 -19.71
N GLY A 426 -8.71 -19.89 -20.92
CA GLY A 426 -9.17 -19.25 -22.15
C GLY A 426 -10.59 -19.66 -22.53
N GLY A 427 -11.22 -18.97 -23.49
CA GLY A 427 -12.59 -19.27 -23.96
C GLY A 427 -12.82 -20.68 -24.53
N ASN A 428 -11.75 -21.43 -24.81
CA ASN A 428 -11.75 -22.85 -25.16
C ASN A 428 -11.76 -23.79 -23.93
N ASN A 429 -11.83 -23.24 -22.72
CA ASN A 429 -11.76 -23.95 -21.45
C ASN A 429 -10.41 -24.68 -21.21
N GLU A 430 -9.35 -24.22 -21.86
CA GLU A 430 -7.97 -24.70 -21.62
C GLU A 430 -7.22 -23.70 -20.74
N THR A 431 -6.46 -24.21 -19.77
CA THR A 431 -5.59 -23.38 -18.93
C THR A 431 -4.50 -22.74 -19.78
N VAL A 432 -4.47 -21.40 -19.77
CA VAL A 432 -3.50 -20.56 -20.49
C VAL A 432 -2.29 -20.27 -19.61
N ALA A 433 -2.53 -19.99 -18.33
CA ALA A 433 -1.51 -19.72 -17.33
C ALA A 433 -1.97 -20.14 -15.94
N SER A 434 -1.04 -20.34 -15.01
CA SER A 434 -1.35 -20.61 -13.61
C SER A 434 -0.35 -19.94 -12.67
N ALA A 435 -0.81 -19.56 -11.49
CA ALA A 435 -0.03 -18.97 -10.42
C ALA A 435 -0.39 -19.61 -9.07
N THR A 436 0.49 -19.46 -8.08
CA THR A 436 0.28 -19.96 -6.72
C THR A 436 0.66 -18.86 -5.72
N GLY A 437 -0.11 -18.75 -4.65
CA GLY A 437 -0.03 -17.69 -3.64
C GLY A 437 -1.24 -16.76 -3.67
N GLY A 438 -1.28 -15.79 -2.75
CA GLY A 438 -2.41 -14.86 -2.59
C GLY A 438 -2.49 -13.75 -3.63
N SER A 439 -1.53 -13.68 -4.56
CA SER A 439 -1.49 -12.70 -5.65
C SER A 439 -1.09 -13.38 -6.96
N TYR A 440 -1.67 -12.92 -8.07
CA TYR A 440 -1.35 -13.42 -9.42
C TYR A 440 -1.14 -12.27 -10.41
N GLU A 441 -0.37 -12.55 -11.46
CA GLU A 441 -0.20 -11.68 -12.63
C GLU A 441 0.02 -12.56 -13.87
N PHE A 442 -0.74 -12.30 -14.93
CA PHE A 442 -0.67 -13.01 -16.20
C PHE A 442 -0.57 -12.05 -17.38
N THR A 443 0.22 -12.41 -18.39
CA THR A 443 0.27 -11.70 -19.67
C THR A 443 -0.46 -12.52 -20.74
N VAL A 444 -1.43 -11.90 -21.43
CA VAL A 444 -2.40 -12.60 -22.27
C VAL A 444 -2.65 -11.87 -23.60
N GLY A 445 -3.20 -12.58 -24.58
CA GLY A 445 -3.59 -11.97 -25.86
C GLY A 445 -4.78 -11.01 -25.70
N LEU A 446 -4.85 -10.00 -26.55
CA LEU A 446 -5.89 -8.95 -26.49
C LEU A 446 -7.27 -9.43 -26.98
N ASP A 447 -7.30 -10.40 -27.90
CA ASP A 447 -8.54 -10.88 -28.55
C ASP A 447 -9.20 -12.08 -27.85
N GLY A 448 -8.78 -12.39 -26.62
CA GLY A 448 -9.25 -13.56 -25.86
C GLY A 448 -10.32 -13.23 -24.83
N SER A 449 -11.26 -14.15 -24.62
CA SER A 449 -12.07 -14.18 -23.40
C SER A 449 -11.37 -15.06 -22.37
N TYR A 450 -11.24 -14.57 -21.14
CA TYR A 450 -10.55 -15.28 -20.07
C TYR A 450 -11.44 -15.41 -18.82
N THR A 451 -11.27 -16.51 -18.10
CA THR A 451 -11.89 -16.77 -16.80
C THR A 451 -10.79 -17.14 -15.81
N LEU A 452 -10.75 -16.48 -14.67
CA LEU A 452 -9.91 -16.86 -13.53
C LEU A 452 -10.63 -17.92 -12.72
N ARG A 453 -9.90 -18.94 -12.30
CA ARG A 453 -10.37 -19.98 -11.39
C ARG A 453 -9.40 -20.07 -10.22
N ALA A 454 -9.88 -19.80 -9.02
CA ALA A 454 -9.09 -19.87 -7.81
C ALA A 454 -9.56 -21.05 -6.94
N SER A 455 -8.61 -21.69 -6.27
CA SER A 455 -8.88 -22.77 -5.32
C SER A 455 -7.76 -22.85 -4.29
N ALA A 456 -8.11 -23.19 -3.05
CA ALA A 456 -7.16 -23.42 -1.97
C ALA A 456 -7.62 -24.63 -1.14
N ASP A 457 -6.69 -25.35 -0.49
CA ASP A 457 -7.05 -26.46 0.38
C ASP A 457 -7.87 -25.95 1.57
N GLY A 458 -9.00 -26.57 1.88
CA GLY A 458 -9.88 -26.10 2.96
C GLY A 458 -10.83 -24.97 2.56
N TYR A 459 -10.85 -24.55 1.28
CA TYR A 459 -11.74 -23.49 0.77
C TYR A 459 -12.63 -23.98 -0.38
N GLU A 460 -13.79 -23.34 -0.55
CA GLU A 460 -14.61 -23.53 -1.76
C GLU A 460 -13.99 -22.77 -2.94
N SER A 461 -13.81 -23.45 -4.08
CA SER A 461 -13.23 -22.84 -5.27
C SER A 461 -14.19 -21.87 -5.94
N ALA A 462 -13.65 -20.75 -6.46
CA ALA A 462 -14.42 -19.73 -7.16
C ALA A 462 -13.93 -19.49 -8.60
N GLU A 463 -14.81 -18.98 -9.46
CA GLU A 463 -14.50 -18.59 -10.83
C GLU A 463 -14.98 -17.16 -11.10
N ARG A 464 -14.20 -16.37 -11.85
CA ARG A 464 -14.54 -15.00 -12.23
C ARG A 464 -14.13 -14.69 -13.68
N PRO A 465 -15.02 -14.15 -14.52
CA PRO A 465 -14.63 -13.69 -15.86
C PRO A 465 -13.72 -12.45 -15.78
N VAL A 466 -12.77 -12.34 -16.72
CA VAL A 466 -11.93 -11.15 -16.88
C VAL A 466 -12.67 -10.16 -17.78
N GLU A 467 -13.17 -9.07 -17.19
CA GLU A 467 -13.94 -8.04 -17.91
C GLU A 467 -13.04 -6.96 -18.54
N SER A 468 -11.84 -6.74 -17.99
CA SER A 468 -10.86 -5.77 -18.50
C SER A 468 -9.43 -6.15 -18.11
N PHE A 469 -8.42 -5.61 -18.81
CA PHE A 469 -7.02 -5.79 -18.44
C PHE A 469 -6.59 -4.84 -17.32
N GLY A 470 -5.66 -5.30 -16.49
CA GLY A 470 -5.15 -4.65 -15.28
C GLY A 470 -5.46 -5.45 -14.02
N GLU A 471 -5.48 -4.72 -12.90
CA GLU A 471 -5.89 -5.26 -11.60
C GLU A 471 -7.38 -5.62 -11.62
N GLN A 472 -7.69 -6.85 -11.23
CA GLN A 472 -9.02 -7.40 -11.08
C GLN A 472 -9.48 -7.26 -9.62
N GLU A 473 -10.81 -7.25 -9.42
CA GLU A 473 -11.36 -7.38 -8.07
C GLU A 473 -10.87 -8.70 -7.41
N PRO A 474 -10.63 -8.71 -6.08
CA PRO A 474 -10.17 -9.89 -5.36
C PRO A 474 -11.12 -11.08 -5.51
N ILE A 475 -10.56 -12.27 -5.76
CA ILE A 475 -11.35 -13.50 -5.76
C ILE A 475 -11.48 -13.98 -4.32
N GLU A 476 -12.68 -13.87 -3.77
CA GLU A 476 -13.01 -14.29 -2.41
C GLU A 476 -13.26 -15.80 -2.40
N LEU A 477 -12.64 -16.53 -1.47
CA LEU A 477 -12.91 -17.94 -1.22
C LEU A 477 -13.46 -18.11 0.21
N GLU A 478 -14.57 -18.85 0.31
CA GLU A 478 -15.18 -19.19 1.60
C GLU A 478 -14.49 -20.43 2.19
N SER A 479 -14.12 -20.38 3.47
CA SER A 479 -13.56 -21.53 4.17
C SER A 479 -14.61 -22.65 4.28
N THR A 480 -14.23 -23.87 3.90
CA THR A 480 -15.05 -25.07 4.10
C THR A 480 -15.00 -25.58 5.54
N ASP A 481 -13.98 -25.16 6.29
CA ASP A 481 -13.93 -25.33 7.73
C ASP A 481 -14.84 -24.25 8.33
N THR A 482 -16.15 -24.53 8.30
CA THR A 482 -17.10 -23.80 9.14
C THR A 482 -16.75 -24.13 10.59
N VAL A 483 -15.74 -23.46 11.15
CA VAL A 483 -15.72 -23.15 12.57
C VAL A 483 -17.00 -22.36 12.72
N SER A 484 -18.03 -23.00 13.27
CA SER A 484 -19.25 -22.29 13.65
C SER A 484 -18.78 -21.07 14.40
N GLU A 485 -18.97 -19.90 13.79
CA GLU A 485 -18.66 -18.62 14.39
C GLU A 485 -19.06 -18.74 15.85
N GLU A 486 -18.12 -18.51 16.77
CA GLU A 486 -18.48 -18.26 18.15
C GLU A 486 -19.39 -17.04 18.09
N GLU A 487 -20.70 -17.30 18.00
CA GLU A 487 -21.69 -16.25 18.01
C GLU A 487 -21.35 -15.39 19.21
N GLU A 488 -20.97 -14.14 18.95
CA GLU A 488 -20.95 -13.05 19.91
C GLU A 488 -22.11 -13.28 20.86
N SER A 489 -21.76 -13.78 22.06
CA SER A 489 -22.72 -14.31 23.01
C SER A 489 -23.58 -13.13 23.47
N THR A 490 -24.72 -12.92 22.81
CA THR A 490 -25.74 -11.96 23.22
C THR A 490 -26.49 -12.39 24.49
N GLY A 491 -26.05 -13.48 25.12
CA GLY A 491 -26.58 -14.01 26.38
C GLY A 491 -25.99 -13.35 27.62
N VAL A 492 -26.64 -13.59 28.76
CA VAL A 492 -26.19 -13.20 30.10
C VAL A 492 -25.17 -14.20 30.64
N ALA A 493 -24.42 -13.78 31.66
CA ALA A 493 -23.48 -14.63 32.38
C ALA A 493 -24.07 -15.17 33.71
N LEU A 494 -23.67 -16.38 34.08
CA LEU A 494 -23.86 -16.97 35.41
C LEU A 494 -22.49 -17.14 36.08
N GLU A 495 -22.26 -16.43 37.18
CA GLU A 495 -21.02 -16.48 37.95
C GLU A 495 -21.29 -17.01 39.36
N GLY A 496 -20.28 -17.54 40.03
CA GLY A 496 -20.42 -17.96 41.43
C GLY A 496 -19.30 -18.86 41.93
N LYS A 497 -19.49 -19.46 43.10
CA LYS A 497 -18.52 -20.37 43.72
C LYS A 497 -19.10 -21.76 43.96
N VAL A 498 -18.29 -22.78 43.67
CA VAL A 498 -18.54 -24.17 44.06
C VAL A 498 -17.71 -24.50 45.29
N THR A 499 -18.38 -24.86 46.39
CA THR A 499 -17.73 -25.19 47.66
C THR A 499 -18.21 -26.52 48.22
N ASN A 500 -17.42 -27.11 49.12
CA ASN A 500 -17.75 -28.34 49.81
C ASN A 500 -18.67 -28.02 50.99
N ALA A 501 -19.90 -28.55 50.97
CA ALA A 501 -20.95 -28.26 51.97
C ALA A 501 -20.55 -28.58 53.42
N THR A 502 -19.62 -29.53 53.62
CA THR A 502 -19.16 -29.93 54.97
C THR A 502 -18.00 -29.07 55.48
N SER A 503 -17.07 -28.69 54.61
CA SER A 503 -15.82 -28.02 55.01
C SER A 503 -15.77 -26.53 54.68
N GLY A 504 -16.65 -26.05 53.79
CA GLY A 504 -16.62 -24.69 53.23
C GLY A 504 -15.43 -24.41 52.32
N ASN A 505 -14.62 -25.43 51.99
CA ASN A 505 -13.48 -25.26 51.09
C ASN A 505 -13.96 -25.19 49.64
N ALA A 506 -13.28 -24.40 48.82
CA ALA A 506 -13.49 -24.36 47.38
C ALA A 506 -13.27 -25.74 46.73
N ILE A 507 -14.09 -26.04 45.73
CA ILE A 507 -13.94 -27.23 44.89
C ILE A 507 -13.41 -26.77 43.53
N ASP A 508 -12.19 -27.20 43.21
CA ASP A 508 -11.56 -27.02 41.89
C ASP A 508 -12.10 -28.05 40.90
N VAL A 509 -12.14 -27.68 39.63
CA VAL A 509 -12.53 -28.57 38.51
C VAL A 509 -13.96 -29.14 38.63
N ALA A 510 -14.88 -28.43 39.28
CA ALA A 510 -16.30 -28.76 39.26
C ALA A 510 -16.92 -28.30 37.93
N THR A 511 -17.63 -29.18 37.24
CA THR A 511 -18.35 -28.86 36.00
C THR A 511 -19.70 -28.25 36.34
N VAL A 512 -19.94 -27.02 35.86
CA VAL A 512 -21.23 -26.32 35.91
C VAL A 512 -21.85 -26.37 34.52
N GLU A 513 -23.01 -27.01 34.38
CA GLU A 513 -23.74 -27.15 33.12
C GLU A 513 -25.09 -26.45 33.20
N VAL A 514 -25.37 -25.54 32.26
CA VAL A 514 -26.67 -24.88 32.08
C VAL A 514 -27.38 -25.47 30.85
N THR A 515 -28.48 -26.18 31.06
CA THR A 515 -29.29 -26.74 29.97
C THR A 515 -30.30 -25.71 29.47
N ILE A 516 -30.09 -25.20 28.26
CA ILE A 516 -31.01 -24.25 27.58
C ILE A 516 -32.14 -25.01 26.90
N ALA A 517 -31.80 -26.05 26.13
CA ALA A 517 -32.72 -26.95 25.45
C ALA A 517 -32.09 -28.35 25.28
N PRO A 518 -32.85 -29.40 24.88
CA PRO A 518 -32.27 -30.72 24.65
C PRO A 518 -31.16 -30.68 23.59
N GLY A 519 -29.92 -30.94 24.00
CA GLY A 519 -28.73 -30.88 23.14
C GLY A 519 -28.06 -29.51 23.05
N ASP A 520 -28.59 -28.50 23.73
CA ASP A 520 -28.04 -27.15 23.85
C ASP A 520 -27.70 -26.86 25.31
N VAL A 521 -26.42 -26.97 25.65
CA VAL A 521 -25.87 -26.80 26.99
C VAL A 521 -24.72 -25.81 26.96
N ARG A 522 -24.63 -24.97 27.99
CA ARG A 522 -23.45 -24.13 28.26
C ARG A 522 -22.72 -24.73 29.45
N THR A 523 -21.39 -24.83 29.37
CA THR A 523 -20.59 -25.45 30.42
C THR A 523 -19.44 -24.55 30.83
N ALA A 524 -19.09 -24.62 32.11
CA ALA A 524 -17.88 -24.04 32.66
C ALA A 524 -17.29 -24.98 33.72
N THR A 525 -16.03 -24.74 34.05
CA THR A 525 -15.31 -25.49 35.07
C THR A 525 -14.85 -24.52 36.15
N SER A 526 -15.08 -24.86 37.42
CA SER A 526 -14.62 -24.03 38.53
C SER A 526 -13.09 -24.00 38.61
N SER A 527 -12.57 -22.85 39.03
CA SER A 527 -11.14 -22.61 39.24
C SER A 527 -10.64 -23.19 40.57
N LEU A 528 -9.33 -23.08 40.82
CA LEU A 528 -8.67 -23.52 42.06
C LEU A 528 -9.27 -22.89 43.33
N ILE A 529 -9.93 -21.74 43.22
CA ILE A 529 -10.61 -21.05 44.33
C ILE A 529 -12.14 -21.22 44.30
N GLY A 530 -12.62 -22.13 43.46
CA GLY A 530 -14.02 -22.53 43.35
C GLY A 530 -14.86 -21.61 42.46
N GLU A 531 -14.30 -20.54 41.92
CA GLU A 531 -15.03 -19.58 41.07
C GLU A 531 -15.30 -20.15 39.68
N TYR A 532 -16.49 -19.92 39.14
CA TYR A 532 -16.90 -20.31 37.80
C TYR A 532 -17.64 -19.17 37.09
N GLU A 533 -17.66 -19.19 35.76
CA GLU A 533 -18.42 -18.26 34.90
C GLU A 533 -18.94 -19.02 33.67
N VAL A 534 -20.26 -18.98 33.44
CA VAL A 534 -20.93 -19.53 32.25
C VAL A 534 -21.56 -18.38 31.46
N THR A 535 -21.12 -18.14 30.23
CA THR A 535 -21.65 -17.08 29.34
C THR A 535 -22.61 -17.65 28.29
N GLY A 536 -23.28 -16.79 27.53
CA GLY A 536 -24.13 -17.22 26.40
C GLY A 536 -25.47 -17.83 26.80
N ILE A 537 -25.97 -17.47 27.98
CA ILE A 537 -27.28 -17.93 28.47
C ILE A 537 -28.35 -16.94 28.00
N PRO A 538 -29.42 -17.35 27.30
CA PRO A 538 -30.44 -16.40 26.85
C PRO A 538 -31.17 -15.74 28.04
N SER A 539 -31.40 -14.41 28.01
CA SER A 539 -31.97 -13.66 29.15
C SER A 539 -33.49 -13.79 29.31
N ASN A 540 -34.12 -14.81 28.75
CA ASN A 540 -35.57 -14.88 28.58
C ASN A 540 -36.23 -16.13 29.20
N GLY A 541 -35.52 -16.84 30.07
CA GLY A 541 -35.98 -18.14 30.54
C GLY A 541 -35.44 -18.57 31.90
N LYS A 542 -36.01 -19.69 32.37
CA LYS A 542 -35.54 -20.42 33.53
C LYS A 542 -34.84 -21.67 33.04
N TYR A 543 -33.56 -21.83 33.39
CA TYR A 543 -32.74 -22.94 32.92
C TYR A 543 -32.32 -23.83 34.07
N ARG A 544 -32.13 -25.12 33.77
CA ARG A 544 -31.60 -26.08 34.74
C ARG A 544 -30.08 -25.94 34.76
N VAL A 545 -29.53 -25.69 35.95
CA VAL A 545 -28.10 -25.68 36.21
C VAL A 545 -27.76 -26.93 37.00
N GLU A 546 -26.81 -27.73 36.52
CA GLU A 546 -26.31 -28.93 37.16
C GLU A 546 -24.81 -28.74 37.46
N VAL A 547 -24.41 -29.01 38.70
CA VAL A 547 -23.02 -28.88 39.15
C VAL A 547 -22.54 -30.23 39.65
N SER A 548 -21.40 -30.68 39.11
CA SER A 548 -20.84 -32.00 39.42
C SER A 548 -19.32 -31.92 39.60
N ALA A 549 -18.79 -32.75 40.50
CA ALA A 549 -17.35 -32.88 40.72
C ALA A 549 -17.01 -34.30 41.19
N ASP A 550 -15.83 -34.78 40.86
CA ASP A 550 -15.38 -36.11 41.27
C ASP A 550 -15.34 -36.25 42.81
N GLY A 551 -16.00 -37.29 43.32
CA GLY A 551 -16.09 -37.54 44.77
C GLY A 551 -17.23 -36.78 45.47
N TYR A 552 -18.03 -36.01 44.74
CA TYR A 552 -19.18 -35.26 45.25
C TYR A 552 -20.50 -35.75 44.65
N GLU A 553 -21.60 -35.52 45.35
CA GLU A 553 -22.95 -35.71 44.81
C GLU A 553 -23.28 -34.55 43.86
N THR A 554 -23.86 -34.86 42.70
CA THR A 554 -24.30 -33.86 41.74
C THR A 554 -25.46 -33.05 42.31
N GLU A 555 -25.35 -31.72 42.27
CA GLU A 555 -26.43 -30.80 42.61
C GLU A 555 -27.11 -30.28 41.34
N SER A 556 -28.44 -30.11 41.36
CA SER A 556 -29.12 -29.45 40.24
C SER A 556 -30.26 -28.55 40.72
N ARG A 557 -30.41 -27.39 40.07
CA ARG A 557 -31.40 -26.37 40.40
C ARG A 557 -31.88 -25.66 39.16
N THR A 558 -32.96 -24.90 39.28
CA THR A 558 -33.44 -24.02 38.22
C THR A 558 -33.12 -22.58 38.58
N VAL A 559 -32.41 -21.87 37.69
CA VAL A 559 -32.07 -20.44 37.84
C VAL A 559 -32.89 -19.63 36.84
N ASP A 560 -33.38 -18.47 37.28
CA ASP A 560 -34.25 -17.58 36.49
C ASP A 560 -33.43 -16.42 35.92
N PHE A 561 -33.23 -16.43 34.60
CA PHE A 561 -32.42 -15.43 33.88
C PHE A 561 -33.27 -14.33 33.26
N SER A 562 -34.53 -14.17 33.70
CA SER A 562 -35.48 -13.21 33.12
C SER A 562 -35.37 -11.77 33.65
N GLU A 563 -34.44 -11.50 34.56
CA GLU A 563 -34.17 -10.14 35.07
C GLU A 563 -33.26 -9.35 34.11
N GLU A 564 -33.31 -8.02 34.12
CA GLU A 564 -32.49 -7.14 33.26
C GLU A 564 -30.98 -7.15 33.62
N ASN A 565 -30.54 -8.09 34.47
CA ASN A 565 -29.14 -8.21 34.87
C ASN A 565 -28.33 -8.92 33.77
N GLN A 566 -27.17 -8.36 33.43
CA GLN A 566 -26.25 -8.99 32.48
C GLN A 566 -25.43 -10.12 33.12
N VAL A 567 -25.37 -10.17 34.45
CA VAL A 567 -24.63 -11.15 35.24
C VAL A 567 -25.51 -11.62 36.41
N PHE A 568 -25.61 -12.93 36.59
CA PHE A 568 -26.32 -13.59 37.69
C PHE A 568 -25.31 -14.28 38.60
N GLU A 569 -25.33 -13.97 39.89
CA GLU A 569 -24.46 -14.60 40.89
C GLU A 569 -25.19 -15.76 41.58
N GLU A 570 -24.59 -16.94 41.57
CA GLU A 570 -25.16 -18.13 42.21
C GLU A 570 -24.09 -19.08 42.78
N ASP A 571 -24.12 -19.31 44.09
CA ASP A 571 -23.19 -20.25 44.71
C ASP A 571 -23.79 -21.66 44.81
N PHE A 572 -22.92 -22.67 44.77
CA PHE A 572 -23.26 -24.09 44.88
C PHE A 572 -22.45 -24.76 45.98
N GLU A 573 -23.11 -25.63 46.75
CA GLU A 573 -22.50 -26.37 47.85
C GLU A 573 -22.68 -27.87 47.60
N LEU A 574 -21.60 -28.56 47.22
CA LEU A 574 -21.66 -29.99 46.96
C LEU A 574 -21.38 -30.81 48.21
N ASP A 575 -22.23 -31.81 48.46
CA ASP A 575 -22.01 -32.82 49.49
C ASP A 575 -21.01 -33.88 49.00
N PRO A 576 -20.02 -34.30 49.82
CA PRO A 576 -19.18 -35.43 49.47
C PRO A 576 -20.02 -36.70 49.31
N SER A 577 -19.79 -37.44 48.22
CA SER A 577 -20.43 -38.73 48.00
C SER A 577 -20.15 -39.70 49.15
N GLN A 578 -21.19 -40.29 49.72
CA GLN A 578 -21.06 -41.31 50.77
C GLN A 578 -20.34 -42.54 50.17
N SER A 579 -19.15 -42.88 50.67
CA SER A 579 -18.40 -44.07 50.25
C SER A 579 -19.06 -45.38 50.67
#